data_AF-A0A7N0UB43-F1
#
_entry.id   AF-A0A7N0UB43-F1
#
_cell.length_a   1.000
_cell.length_b   1.000
_cell.length_c   1.000
_cell.angle_alpha   90.00
_cell.angle_beta   90.00
_cell.angle_gamma   90.00
#
_symmetry.space_group_name_H-M   'P 1'
#
loop_
_entity.id
_entity.type
_entity.pdbx_description
1 polymer ?
#
loop_
_entity_poly.entity_id
_entity_poly.type
_entity_poly.pdbx_seq_one_letter_code
_entity_poly.pdbx_strand_id
1 'polypeptide(L)'
;MKSQVNDKDKLADKIDSDDKEKIESALTEALEWLDENQSADKDDYVEKLKEIEAVCNPVIKAEYEKSGASSTAGSEDDDDDHDEL
;
A
#
# COMPACT_ATOMS: atom_id res chain seq x y z
N MET A 1 -3.02 6.07 0.04
CA MET A 1 -1.71 5.61 0.52
C MET A 1 -0.95 6.61 1.39
N LYS A 2 -0.38 7.72 0.90
CA LYS A 2 0.45 8.63 1.74
C LYS A 2 -0.25 9.11 3.02
N SER A 3 -1.55 9.42 2.93
CA SER A 3 -2.37 9.79 4.09
C SER A 3 -2.63 8.65 5.07
N GLN A 4 -2.63 7.39 4.63
CA GLN A 4 -2.84 6.24 5.50
C GLN A 4 -1.56 5.89 6.27
N VAL A 5 -0.39 6.04 5.64
CA VAL A 5 0.94 5.78 6.23
C VAL A 5 1.28 6.78 7.33
N ASN A 6 0.84 8.03 7.20
CA ASN A 6 1.05 9.08 8.22
C ASN A 6 -0.08 9.19 9.25
N ASP A 7 -1.13 8.36 9.14
CA ASP A 7 -2.22 8.33 10.10
C ASP A 7 -1.83 7.44 11.29
N LYS A 8 -1.67 8.09 12.45
CA LYS A 8 -1.25 7.47 13.73
C LYS A 8 -2.22 6.40 14.21
N ASP A 9 -3.52 6.62 13.98
CA ASP A 9 -4.55 5.66 14.37
C ASP A 9 -4.60 4.43 13.44
N LYS A 10 -3.90 4.46 12.29
CA LYS A 10 -3.95 3.39 11.29
C LYS A 10 -2.64 2.64 11.12
N LEU A 11 -1.62 3.31 10.59
CA LEU A 11 -0.34 2.68 10.26
C LEU A 11 0.86 3.34 10.93
N ALA A 12 0.83 4.65 11.22
CA ALA A 12 2.06 5.37 11.56
C ALA A 12 2.70 4.98 12.91
N ASP A 13 1.92 4.52 13.89
CA ASP A 13 2.44 4.00 15.18
C ASP A 13 2.66 2.47 15.16
N LYS A 14 2.27 1.83 14.06
CA LYS A 14 2.22 0.38 13.90
C LYS A 14 3.42 -0.12 13.09
N ILE A 15 3.70 0.53 11.96
CA ILE A 15 4.91 0.30 11.15
C ILE A 15 6.15 0.86 11.85
N ASP A 16 7.28 0.16 11.75
CA ASP A 16 8.55 0.66 12.25
C ASP A 16 9.09 1.81 11.40
N SER A 17 10.03 2.56 11.99
CA SER A 17 10.59 3.76 11.37
C SER A 17 11.32 3.46 10.06
N ASP A 18 11.99 2.31 9.96
CA ASP A 18 12.71 1.90 8.76
C ASP A 18 11.74 1.59 7.61
N ASP A 19 10.65 0.88 7.89
CA ASP A 19 9.62 0.59 6.90
C ASP A 19 8.80 1.83 6.51
N LYS A 20 8.56 2.74 7.46
CA LYS A 20 7.98 4.06 7.16
C LYS A 20 8.86 4.85 6.19
N GLU A 21 10.17 4.90 6.44
CA GLU A 21 11.11 5.62 5.59
C GLU A 21 11.16 5.02 4.17
N LYS A 22 11.17 3.69 4.03
CA LYS A 22 11.08 3.03 2.72
C LYS A 22 9.82 3.43 1.95
N ILE A 23 8.66 3.42 2.60
CA ILE A 23 7.40 3.79 1.96
C ILE A 23 7.42 5.27 1.55
N GLU A 24 7.89 6.17 2.42
CA GLU A 24 7.97 7.60 2.11
C GLU A 24 8.94 7.90 0.97
N SER A 25 10.06 7.18 0.91
CA SER A 25 11.03 7.27 -0.18
C SER A 25 10.42 6.81 -1.51
N ALA A 26 9.82 5.62 -1.54
CA ALA A 26 9.15 5.09 -2.74
C ALA A 26 8.02 6.01 -3.24
N LEU A 27 7.24 6.61 -2.33
CA LEU A 27 6.21 7.59 -2.68
C LEU A 27 6.79 8.89 -3.23
N THR A 28 7.96 9.32 -2.76
CA THR A 28 8.62 10.53 -3.25
C THR A 28 9.18 10.29 -4.64
N GLU A 29 9.89 9.18 -4.86
CA GLU A 29 10.38 8.77 -6.18
C GLU A 29 9.23 8.60 -7.19
N ALA A 30 8.09 8.05 -6.74
CA ALA A 30 6.90 7.95 -7.58
C ALA A 30 6.35 9.31 -7.98
N LEU A 31 6.30 10.28 -7.06
CA LEU A 31 5.83 11.64 -7.36
C LEU A 31 6.75 12.34 -8.35
N GLU A 32 8.07 12.25 -8.15
CA GLU A 32 9.07 12.79 -9.07
C GLU A 32 8.93 12.14 -10.46
N TRP A 33 8.79 10.82 -10.51
CA TRP A 33 8.55 10.10 -11.75
C TRP A 33 7.26 10.57 -12.43
N LEU A 34 6.15 10.73 -11.71
CA LEU A 34 4.88 11.22 -12.26
C LEU A 34 5.01 12.64 -12.83
N ASP A 35 5.78 13.51 -12.17
CA ASP A 35 6.02 14.88 -12.62
C ASP A 35 6.86 14.92 -13.92
N GLU A 36 7.85 14.03 -14.05
CA GLU A 36 8.69 13.92 -15.24
C GLU A 36 8.03 13.14 -16.39
N ASN A 37 7.12 12.23 -16.06
CA ASN A 37 6.52 11.26 -16.98
C ASN A 37 5.00 11.47 -17.14
N GLN A 38 4.56 12.73 -17.25
CA GLN A 38 3.13 13.08 -17.43
C GLN A 38 2.49 12.59 -18.74
N SER A 39 3.31 12.15 -19.70
CA SER A 39 2.86 11.63 -21.00
C SER A 39 3.26 10.16 -21.19
N ALA A 40 3.56 9.45 -20.10
CA ALA A 40 3.88 8.03 -20.16
C ALA A 40 2.68 7.21 -20.63
N ASP A 41 2.95 6.01 -21.14
CA ASP A 41 1.88 5.12 -21.54
C ASP A 41 1.24 4.45 -20.32
N LYS A 42 0.03 3.92 -20.52
CA LYS A 42 -0.69 3.20 -19.47
C LYS A 42 0.17 2.09 -18.84
N ASP A 43 0.93 1.38 -19.67
CA ASP A 43 1.78 0.28 -19.22
C ASP A 43 2.90 0.77 -18.29
N ASP A 44 3.51 1.93 -18.59
CA ASP A 44 4.53 2.55 -17.74
C ASP A 44 3.95 2.94 -16.36
N TYR A 45 2.75 3.52 -16.32
CA TYR A 45 2.06 3.82 -15.06
C TYR A 45 1.74 2.56 -14.27
N VAL A 46 1.35 1.47 -14.93
CA VAL A 46 1.09 0.18 -14.28
C VAL A 46 2.38 -0.43 -13.73
N GLU A 47 3.49 -0.34 -14.44
CA GLU A 47 4.79 -0.77 -13.92
C GLU A 47 5.20 0.07 -12.71
N LYS A 48 5.07 1.40 -12.78
CA LYS A 48 5.41 2.27 -11.66
C LYS A 48 4.53 2.01 -10.44
N LEU A 49 3.24 1.75 -10.63
CA LEU A 49 2.33 1.36 -9.56
C LEU A 49 2.78 0.04 -8.90
N LYS A 50 3.13 -0.97 -9.71
CA LYS A 50 3.61 -2.27 -9.20
C LYS A 50 4.90 -2.13 -8.38
N GLU A 51 5.82 -1.23 -8.76
CA GLU A 51 7.02 -0.95 -7.96
C GLU A 51 6.66 -0.43 -6.57
N ILE A 52 5.72 0.52 -6.49
CA ILE A 52 5.28 1.12 -5.22
C ILE A 52 4.55 0.08 -4.36
N GLU A 53 3.67 -0.72 -4.97
CA GLU A 53 2.93 -1.79 -4.31
C GLU A 53 3.87 -2.88 -3.78
N ALA A 54 4.93 -3.22 -4.50
CA ALA A 54 5.92 -4.21 -4.06
C ALA A 54 6.64 -3.77 -2.77
N VAL A 55 6.75 -2.48 -2.50
CA VAL A 55 7.29 -1.93 -1.25
C VAL A 55 6.21 -1.84 -0.17
N CYS A 56 5.02 -1.36 -0.52
CA CYS A 56 3.96 -1.10 0.46
C CYS A 56 3.26 -2.37 0.95
N ASN A 57 2.95 -3.32 0.06
CA ASN A 57 2.21 -4.54 0.38
C ASN A 57 2.89 -5.42 1.45
N PRO A 58 4.21 -5.70 1.41
CA PRO A 58 4.85 -6.49 2.46
C PRO A 58 4.83 -5.78 3.82
N VAL A 59 4.97 -4.45 3.86
CA VAL A 59 4.91 -3.67 5.11
C VAL A 59 3.50 -3.70 5.70
N ILE A 60 2.47 -3.46 4.87
CA ILE A 60 1.07 -3.52 5.30
C ILE A 60 0.74 -4.92 5.81
N LYS A 61 1.17 -5.97 5.10
CA LYS A 61 0.93 -7.36 5.49
C LYS A 61 1.63 -7.72 6.79
N ALA A 62 2.92 -7.39 6.93
CA ALA A 62 3.68 -7.62 8.14
C ALA A 62 3.02 -6.93 9.34
N GLU A 63 2.49 -5.72 9.16
CA GLU A 63 1.82 -5.00 10.22
C GLU A 63 0.44 -5.56 10.55
N TYR A 64 -0.32 -6.01 9.54
CA TYR A 64 -1.62 -6.66 9.74
C TYR A 64 -1.48 -7.98 10.50
N GLU A 65 -0.42 -8.75 10.21
CA GLU A 65 -0.08 -10.00 10.92
C GLU A 65 0.38 -9.73 12.36
N LYS A 66 1.18 -8.68 12.58
CA LYS A 66 1.70 -8.28 13.90
C LYS A 66 0.61 -7.67 14.80
N SER A 67 -0.36 -7.00 14.19
CA SER A 67 -1.54 -6.45 14.87
C SER A 67 -2.51 -7.50 15.39
N GLY A 68 -2.36 -8.78 14.98
CA GLY A 68 -3.15 -9.91 15.48
C GLY A 68 -4.65 -9.66 15.45
N ALA A 69 -5.30 -9.94 14.32
CA ALA A 69 -6.76 -10.10 14.23
C ALA A 69 -7.59 -8.97 14.86
N SER A 70 -7.71 -7.83 14.18
CA SER A 70 -8.87 -6.98 14.41
C SER A 70 -9.23 -6.17 13.16
N SER A 71 -10.30 -6.65 12.52
CA SER A 71 -11.29 -5.85 11.83
C SER A 71 -10.89 -5.24 10.48
N THR A 72 -11.33 -5.93 9.41
CA THR A 72 -11.95 -5.34 8.20
C THR A 72 -11.18 -4.23 7.47
N ALA A 73 -10.50 -4.59 6.38
CA ALA A 73 -10.64 -3.90 5.09
C ALA A 73 -9.78 -4.59 4.02
N GLY A 74 -10.43 -5.11 2.97
CA GLY A 74 -9.80 -5.33 1.67
C GLY A 74 -9.61 -6.77 1.21
N SER A 75 -10.62 -7.64 1.33
CA SER A 75 -10.80 -8.70 0.34
C SER A 75 -11.56 -8.10 -0.83
N GLU A 76 -10.84 -7.74 -1.89
CA GLU A 76 -11.38 -7.88 -3.23
C GLU A 76 -10.78 -9.17 -3.80
N ASP A 77 -11.67 -10.05 -4.21
CA ASP A 77 -11.48 -11.27 -5.00
C ASP A 77 -11.08 -12.56 -4.26
N ASP A 78 -12.10 -13.28 -3.76
CA ASP A 78 -12.23 -14.73 -3.97
C ASP A 78 -13.73 -15.10 -3.89
N ASP A 79 -14.25 -15.66 -4.97
CA ASP A 79 -15.52 -16.37 -5.05
C ASP A 79 -15.74 -17.32 -3.85
N ASP A 80 -16.73 -17.06 -3.00
CA ASP A 80 -17.36 -18.13 -2.21
C ASP A 80 -18.82 -17.78 -1.93
N ASP A 81 -19.70 -18.56 -2.58
CA ASP A 81 -21.10 -18.78 -2.29
C ASP A 81 -21.45 -18.55 -0.81
N HIS A 82 -22.03 -17.39 -0.48
CA HIS A 82 -22.83 -17.26 0.73
C HIS A 82 -24.30 -17.48 0.37
N ASP A 83 -24.57 -18.73 0.02
CA ASP A 83 -25.88 -19.35 -0.03
C ASP A 83 -26.54 -19.31 1.38
N GLU A 84 -27.86 -19.16 1.36
CA GLU A 84 -28.82 -19.34 2.47
C GLU A 84 -28.69 -18.45 3.74
N LEU A 85 -29.58 -17.46 3.90
CA LEU A 85 -30.86 -17.53 4.66
C LEU A 85 -31.40 -16.13 5.03
#